data_AF-A0A139NNP3-F1
#
_entry.id   AF-A0A139NNP3-F1
#
_cell.length_a   1.000
_cell.length_b   1.000
_cell.length_c   1.000
_cell.angle_alpha   90.00
_cell.angle_beta   90.00
_cell.angle_gamma   90.00
#
_symmetry.space_group_name_H-M   'P 1'
#
loop_
_entity.id
_entity.type
_entity.pdbx_description
1 polymer ?
#
loop_
_entity_poly.entity_id
_entity_poly.type
_entity_poly.pdbx_seq_one_letter_code
_entity_poly.pdbx_strand_id
1 'polypeptide(L)'
;MFCATFFLSDRKSESYALQWRHIDFSNGEILIEQALDRFGNVKSTKGNKKTLFKAPAELMELLANWKTKQREELKLFGLRQSQKQFVFTYNDRSNNINVPLHTDYLNHRMNSVRRRHPELAPASPHKLRHTGATLAKQAGISLETISEALTHSDKEITKTYVNTKDTVNQTVGDIAFRSLKN
;
A
#
# COMPACT_ATOMS: atom_id res chain seq x y z
N MET A 1 1.01 1.70 7.19
CA MET A 1 0.66 2.58 6.05
C MET A 1 1.87 2.85 5.17
N PHE A 2 2.87 3.65 5.60
CA PHE A 2 4.04 3.98 4.78
C PHE A 2 4.72 2.75 4.15
N CYS A 3 5.06 1.73 4.95
CA CYS A 3 5.70 0.52 4.45
C CYS A 3 4.84 -0.23 3.44
N ALA A 4 3.53 -0.34 3.67
CA ALA A 4 2.62 -0.99 2.71
C ALA A 4 2.61 -0.24 1.37
N THR A 5 2.47 1.08 1.38
CA THR A 5 2.50 1.90 0.16
C THR A 5 3.85 1.83 -0.56
N PHE A 6 4.95 1.78 0.19
CA PHE A 6 6.29 1.64 -0.37
C PHE A 6 6.49 0.27 -1.02
N PHE A 7 6.28 -0.81 -0.27
CA PHE A 7 6.48 -2.18 -0.74
C PHE A 7 5.55 -2.51 -1.89
N LEU A 8 4.25 -2.20 -1.80
CA LEU A 8 3.31 -2.44 -2.89
C LEU A 8 3.54 -1.49 -4.07
N SER A 9 4.25 -0.38 -3.84
CA SER A 9 4.47 0.69 -4.81
C SER A 9 3.16 1.17 -5.44
N ASP A 10 2.04 1.06 -4.73
CA ASP A 10 0.68 1.31 -5.22
C ASP A 10 0.32 2.82 -5.17
N ARG A 11 -0.87 3.19 -5.65
CA ARG A 11 -1.39 4.54 -5.37
C ARG A 11 -1.80 4.57 -3.91
N LYS A 12 -1.51 5.67 -3.19
CA LYS A 12 -1.93 5.80 -1.79
C LYS A 12 -3.40 5.45 -1.56
N SER A 13 -4.31 5.84 -2.46
CA SER A 13 -5.74 5.55 -2.33
C SER A 13 -6.07 4.04 -2.28
N GLU A 14 -5.24 3.20 -2.89
CA GLU A 14 -5.38 1.73 -2.92
C GLU A 14 -4.98 1.15 -1.55
N SER A 15 -3.80 1.50 -1.03
CA SER A 15 -3.35 1.17 0.34
C SER A 15 -4.36 1.57 1.41
N TYR A 16 -5.01 2.73 1.26
CA TYR A 16 -6.01 3.23 2.22
C TYR A 16 -7.31 2.43 2.17
N ALA A 17 -7.62 1.83 1.04
CA ALA A 17 -8.82 1.02 0.88
C ALA A 17 -8.60 -0.45 1.25
N LEU A 18 -7.39 -0.85 1.66
CA LEU A 18 -7.12 -2.22 2.11
C LEU A 18 -7.98 -2.56 3.33
N GLN A 19 -8.57 -3.76 3.27
CA GLN A 19 -9.30 -4.39 4.36
C GLN A 19 -8.62 -5.72 4.68
N TRP A 20 -8.83 -6.26 5.89
CA TRP A 20 -8.16 -7.49 6.29
C TRP A 20 -8.47 -8.69 5.38
N ARG A 21 -9.66 -8.72 4.75
CA ARG A 21 -10.03 -9.73 3.75
C ARG A 21 -9.13 -9.75 2.51
N HIS A 22 -8.39 -8.67 2.24
CA HIS A 22 -7.51 -8.57 1.10
C HIS A 22 -6.09 -9.11 1.38
N ILE A 23 -5.79 -9.46 2.62
CA ILE A 23 -4.45 -9.92 3.03
C ILE A 23 -4.52 -11.39 3.41
N ASP A 24 -3.89 -12.23 2.59
CA ASP A 24 -3.70 -13.65 2.86
C ASP A 24 -2.34 -13.87 3.52
N PHE A 25 -2.35 -14.04 4.84
CA PHE A 25 -1.14 -14.28 5.63
C PHE A 25 -0.53 -15.65 5.39
N SER A 26 -1.31 -16.65 4.97
CA SER A 26 -0.82 -18.00 4.73
C SER A 26 0.00 -18.06 3.44
N ASN A 27 -0.45 -17.35 2.40
CA ASN A 27 0.18 -17.36 1.09
C ASN A 27 1.12 -16.17 0.83
N GLY A 28 1.20 -15.22 1.76
CA GLY A 28 2.02 -14.01 1.60
C GLY A 28 1.47 -13.09 0.51
N GLU A 29 0.15 -12.99 0.38
CA GLU A 29 -0.50 -12.30 -0.74
C GLU A 29 -1.35 -11.11 -0.30
N ILE A 30 -1.33 -10.04 -1.10
CA ILE A 30 -2.17 -8.85 -0.92
C ILE A 30 -2.92 -8.56 -2.22
N LEU A 31 -4.24 -8.52 -2.14
CA LEU A 31 -5.12 -8.17 -3.25
C LEU A 31 -5.45 -6.67 -3.25
N ILE A 32 -5.12 -5.98 -4.34
CA ILE A 32 -5.59 -4.63 -4.62
C ILE A 32 -6.70 -4.69 -5.66
N GLU A 33 -7.92 -4.37 -5.24
CA GLU A 33 -9.10 -4.29 -6.13
C GLU A 33 -9.99 -3.06 -5.90
N GLN A 34 -9.67 -2.25 -4.88
CA GLN A 34 -10.43 -1.06 -4.55
C GLN A 34 -9.50 0.09 -4.11
N ALA A 35 -10.04 1.30 -4.14
CA ALA A 35 -9.37 2.53 -3.73
C ALA A 35 -10.36 3.44 -2.98
N LEU A 36 -9.85 4.38 -2.18
CA LEU A 36 -10.68 5.46 -1.62
C LEU A 36 -10.70 6.66 -2.54
N ASP A 37 -11.87 7.28 -2.70
CA ASP A 37 -12.00 8.61 -3.30
C ASP A 37 -11.55 9.71 -2.33
N ARG A 38 -11.61 10.98 -2.76
CA ARG A 38 -11.23 12.14 -1.92
C ARG A 38 -12.10 12.32 -0.68
N PHE A 39 -13.30 11.76 -0.68
CA PHE A 39 -14.28 11.83 0.40
C PHE A 39 -14.22 10.61 1.33
N GLY A 40 -13.36 9.63 1.05
CA GLY A 40 -13.22 8.40 1.83
C GLY A 40 -14.18 7.28 1.41
N ASN A 41 -14.91 7.44 0.30
CA ASN A 41 -15.77 6.37 -0.20
C ASN A 41 -14.97 5.34 -0.98
N VAL A 42 -15.34 4.06 -0.81
CA VAL A 42 -14.76 2.97 -1.60
C VAL A 42 -15.22 3.07 -3.04
N LYS A 43 -14.26 3.00 -3.96
CA LYS A 43 -14.48 2.89 -5.40
C LYS A 43 -13.58 1.82 -6.00
N SER A 44 -13.90 1.38 -7.22
CA SER A 44 -12.99 0.53 -7.99
C SER A 44 -11.67 1.25 -8.29
N THR A 45 -10.62 0.46 -8.48
CA THR A 45 -9.35 0.94 -9.03
C THR A 45 -9.54 1.57 -10.42
N LYS A 46 -8.56 2.35 -10.87
CA LYS A 46 -8.58 2.92 -12.23
C LYS A 46 -8.63 1.77 -13.25
N GLY A 47 -9.67 1.74 -14.07
CA GLY A 47 -9.90 0.68 -15.06
C GLY A 47 -10.39 -0.65 -14.48
N ASN A 48 -10.90 -0.67 -13.24
CA ASN A 48 -11.37 -1.88 -12.55
C ASN A 48 -10.32 -3.01 -12.45
N LYS A 49 -9.04 -2.65 -12.49
CA LYS A 49 -7.93 -3.60 -12.41
C LYS A 49 -7.86 -4.28 -11.04
N LYS A 50 -7.62 -5.58 -11.05
CA LYS A 50 -7.35 -6.36 -9.85
C LYS A 50 -5.92 -6.87 -9.91
N THR A 51 -5.15 -6.58 -8.87
CA THR A 51 -3.74 -6.98 -8.80
C THR A 51 -3.49 -7.79 -7.53
N LEU A 52 -2.92 -8.98 -7.70
CA LEU A 52 -2.38 -9.79 -6.61
C LEU A 52 -0.90 -9.51 -6.46
N PHE A 53 -0.47 -9.10 -5.28
CA PHE A 53 0.93 -8.94 -4.95
C PHE A 53 1.39 -10.09 -4.06
N LYS A 54 2.51 -10.71 -4.42
CA LYS A 54 3.33 -11.49 -3.49
C LYS A 54 4.11 -10.50 -2.63
N ALA A 55 3.67 -10.34 -1.39
CA ALA A 55 4.25 -9.38 -0.46
C ALA A 55 5.49 -9.98 0.23
N PRO A 56 6.55 -9.19 0.43
CA PRO A 56 7.74 -9.66 1.14
C PRO A 56 7.42 -9.97 2.61
N ALA A 57 8.18 -10.91 3.19
CA ALA A 57 7.98 -11.36 4.57
C ALA A 57 8.02 -10.19 5.56
N GLU A 58 8.88 -9.20 5.34
CA GLU A 58 8.97 -7.99 6.17
C GLU A 58 7.65 -7.20 6.21
N LEU A 59 6.96 -7.08 5.07
CA LEU A 59 5.66 -6.42 5.03
C LEU A 59 4.59 -7.26 5.73
N MET A 60 4.60 -8.57 5.50
CA MET A 60 3.63 -9.49 6.10
C MET A 60 3.74 -9.53 7.63
N GLU A 61 4.95 -9.52 8.16
CA GLU A 61 5.21 -9.44 9.60
C GLU A 61 4.70 -8.12 10.19
N LEU A 62 5.01 -6.99 9.57
CA LEU A 62 4.51 -5.68 10.00
C LEU A 62 2.97 -5.63 10.01
N LEU A 63 2.33 -6.22 8.99
CA LEU A 63 0.87 -6.28 8.90
C LEU A 63 0.27 -7.22 9.96
N ALA A 64 0.92 -8.34 10.27
CA ALA A 64 0.47 -9.28 11.30
C ALA A 64 0.54 -8.65 12.70
N ASN A 65 1.65 -7.97 13.01
CA ASN A 65 1.82 -7.23 14.25
C ASN A 65 0.78 -6.10 14.36
N TRP A 66 0.57 -5.37 13.26
CA TRP A 66 -0.46 -4.32 13.22
C TRP A 66 -1.88 -4.88 13.41
N LYS A 67 -2.19 -6.03 12.81
CA LYS A 67 -3.48 -6.72 12.97
C LYS A 67 -3.75 -7.08 14.43
N THR A 68 -2.74 -7.59 15.12
CA THR A 68 -2.82 -7.91 16.56
C THR A 68 -3.04 -6.67 17.40
N LYS A 69 -2.26 -5.61 17.18
CA LYS A 69 -2.42 -4.34 17.89
C LYS A 69 -3.81 -3.73 17.69
N GLN A 70 -4.29 -3.67 16.44
CA GLN A 70 -5.62 -3.12 16.16
C GLN A 70 -6.74 -3.96 16.84
N ARG A 71 -6.56 -5.28 16.96
CA ARG A 71 -7.48 -6.15 17.70
C ARG A 71 -7.47 -5.86 19.20
N GLU A 72 -6.30 -5.58 19.79
CA GLU A 72 -6.18 -5.18 21.20
C GLU A 72 -6.85 -3.83 21.44
N GLU A 73 -6.60 -2.85 20.57
CA GLU A 73 -7.25 -1.54 20.63
C GLU A 73 -8.77 -1.65 20.56
N LEU A 74 -9.31 -2.49 19.67
CA LEU A 74 -10.75 -2.73 19.56
C LEU A 74 -11.37 -3.42 20.78
N LYS A 75 -10.63 -4.34 21.42
CA LYS A 75 -11.10 -5.02 22.63
C LYS A 75 -11.37 -4.05 23.77
N LEU A 76 -10.61 -2.95 23.87
CA LEU A 76 -10.84 -1.90 24.88
C LEU A 76 -12.22 -1.24 24.75
N PHE A 77 -12.83 -1.31 23.56
CA PHE A 77 -14.17 -0.80 23.28
C PHE A 77 -15.23 -1.91 23.17
N GLY A 78 -14.89 -3.16 23.53
CA GLY A 78 -15.78 -4.31 23.38
C GLY A 78 -16.04 -4.73 21.94
N LEU A 79 -15.26 -4.26 20.97
CA LEU A 79 -15.43 -4.53 19.55
C LEU A 79 -14.57 -5.73 19.09
N ARG A 80 -15.08 -6.49 18.12
CA ARG A 80 -14.35 -7.59 17.47
C ARG A 80 -13.79 -7.13 16.14
N GLN A 81 -12.53 -7.46 15.87
CA GLN A 81 -11.92 -7.21 14.56
C GLN A 81 -12.60 -8.05 13.48
N SER A 82 -12.97 -7.42 12.36
CA SER A 82 -13.66 -8.10 11.25
C SER A 82 -12.81 -8.14 9.96
N GLN A 83 -13.16 -9.05 9.05
CA GLN A 83 -12.50 -9.16 7.75
C GLN A 83 -12.79 -7.96 6.82
N LYS A 84 -13.95 -7.32 6.95
CA LYS A 84 -14.34 -6.12 6.18
C LYS A 84 -13.76 -4.83 6.75
N GLN A 85 -13.08 -4.91 7.89
CA GLN A 85 -12.49 -3.75 8.54
C GLN A 85 -11.27 -3.27 7.76
N PHE A 86 -11.13 -1.94 7.65
CA PHE A 86 -9.96 -1.34 7.04
C PHE A 86 -8.70 -1.66 7.83
N VAL A 87 -7.61 -1.86 7.10
CA VAL A 87 -6.30 -2.14 7.69
C VAL A 87 -5.80 -0.91 8.44
N PHE A 88 -5.92 0.28 7.84
CA PHE A 88 -5.40 1.51 8.42
C PHE A 88 -6.51 2.43 8.86
N THR A 89 -6.62 2.59 10.18
CA THR A 89 -7.73 3.27 10.83
C THR A 89 -7.25 4.19 11.94
N TYR A 90 -8.12 5.07 12.42
CA TYR A 90 -7.93 5.87 13.62
C TYR A 90 -9.23 5.98 14.40
N ASN A 91 -9.14 6.48 15.63
CA ASN A 91 -10.30 6.88 16.41
C ASN A 91 -10.43 8.40 16.30
N ASP A 92 -11.58 8.89 15.86
CA ASP A 92 -11.78 10.33 15.70
C ASP A 92 -12.18 11.00 17.02
N ARG A 93 -12.31 12.34 16.98
CA ARG A 93 -12.69 13.15 18.16
C ARG A 93 -14.20 13.10 18.43
N SER A 94 -14.98 12.50 17.55
CA SER A 94 -16.43 12.34 17.65
C SER A 94 -16.81 10.97 18.21
N ASN A 95 -15.87 10.29 18.87
CA ASN A 95 -16.00 8.93 19.42
C ASN A 95 -16.28 7.84 18.38
N ASN A 96 -16.05 8.08 17.09
CA ASN A 96 -16.07 7.01 16.11
C ASN A 96 -14.77 6.20 16.23
N ILE A 97 -14.93 4.90 16.45
CA ILE A 97 -13.82 3.97 16.62
C ILE A 97 -13.50 3.32 15.27
N ASN A 98 -12.20 3.17 14.97
CA ASN A 98 -11.71 2.43 13.82
C ASN A 98 -12.19 2.97 12.45
N VAL A 99 -12.32 4.29 12.32
CA VAL A 99 -12.66 4.92 11.04
C VAL A 99 -11.47 4.90 10.07
N PRO A 100 -11.70 4.82 8.75
CA PRO A 100 -10.63 4.84 7.75
C PRO A 100 -9.78 6.09 7.88
N LEU A 101 -8.46 5.99 7.68
CA LEU A 101 -7.60 7.17 7.68
C LEU A 101 -8.02 8.19 6.62
N HIS A 102 -8.02 9.47 6.98
CA HIS A 102 -8.21 10.56 6.02
C HIS A 102 -7.15 10.51 4.91
N THR A 103 -7.54 10.75 3.66
CA THR A 103 -6.69 10.58 2.46
C THR A 103 -5.36 11.37 2.48
N ASP A 104 -5.28 12.41 3.31
CA ASP A 104 -4.07 13.22 3.53
C ASP A 104 -3.19 12.80 4.70
N TYR A 105 -3.57 11.77 5.46
CA TYR A 105 -2.80 11.33 6.62
C TYR A 105 -1.31 11.12 6.30
N LEU A 106 -1.01 10.36 5.24
CA LEU A 106 0.35 10.07 4.81
C LEU A 106 1.08 11.33 4.33
N ASN A 107 0.38 12.24 3.63
CA ASN A 107 0.94 13.54 3.24
C ASN A 107 1.37 14.33 4.49
N HIS A 108 0.51 14.43 5.49
CA HIS A 108 0.81 15.14 6.74
C HIS A 108 1.94 14.48 7.52
N ARG A 109 1.97 13.15 7.61
CA ARG A 109 3.06 12.41 8.28
C ARG A 109 4.40 12.65 7.59
N MET A 110 4.45 12.57 6.25
CA MET A 110 5.69 12.84 5.49
C MET A 110 6.13 14.30 5.61
N ASN A 111 5.20 15.26 5.52
CA ASN A 111 5.50 16.68 5.75
C ASN A 111 6.02 16.93 7.18
N SER A 112 5.50 16.19 8.16
CA SER A 112 5.96 16.28 9.54
C SER A 112 7.38 15.72 9.72
N VAL A 113 7.74 14.66 9.02
CA VAL A 113 9.12 14.13 9.01
C VAL A 113 10.05 15.16 8.35
N ARG A 114 9.70 15.69 7.17
CA ARG A 114 10.47 16.73 6.48
C ARG A 114 10.75 17.95 7.37
N ARG A 115 9.77 18.41 8.14
CA ARG A 115 9.96 19.56 9.05
C ARG A 115 10.96 19.29 10.17
N ARG A 116 11.09 18.03 10.63
CA ARG A 116 12.06 17.63 11.66
C ARG A 116 13.43 17.29 11.08
N HIS A 117 13.47 16.98 9.79
CA HIS A 117 14.64 16.50 9.07
C HIS A 117 14.80 17.29 7.75
N PRO A 118 15.12 18.60 7.82
CA PRO A 118 15.26 19.45 6.64
C PRO A 118 16.41 19.00 5.70
N GLU A 119 17.36 18.23 6.20
CA GLU A 119 18.44 17.59 5.44
C GLU A 119 17.95 16.52 4.46
N LEU A 120 16.77 15.95 4.68
CA LEU A 120 16.21 14.92 3.81
C LEU A 120 15.58 15.54 2.56
N ALA A 121 15.83 14.92 1.42
CA ALA A 121 15.23 15.33 0.15
C ALA A 121 13.69 15.31 0.23
N PRO A 122 12.98 16.27 -0.41
CA PRO A 122 11.52 16.34 -0.35
C PRO A 122 10.83 15.08 -0.92
N ALA A 123 10.24 14.28 -0.05
CA ALA A 123 9.46 13.09 -0.40
C ALA A 123 7.94 13.34 -0.35
N SER A 124 7.19 12.65 -1.21
CA SER A 124 5.72 12.60 -1.21
C SER A 124 5.26 11.16 -1.49
N PRO A 125 4.01 10.78 -1.19
CA PRO A 125 3.54 9.42 -1.47
C PRO A 125 3.67 9.04 -2.94
N HIS A 126 3.43 9.98 -3.86
CA HIS A 126 3.62 9.73 -5.28
C HIS A 126 5.10 9.56 -5.65
N LYS A 127 5.98 10.36 -5.03
CA LYS A 127 7.43 10.18 -5.20
C LYS A 127 7.91 8.83 -4.66
N LEU A 128 7.32 8.26 -3.60
CA LEU A 128 7.72 6.95 -3.09
C LEU A 128 7.55 5.82 -4.13
N ARG A 129 6.46 5.85 -4.91
CA ARG A 129 6.27 4.93 -6.04
C ARG A 129 7.38 5.06 -7.08
N HIS A 130 7.78 6.30 -7.39
CA HIS A 130 8.90 6.56 -8.30
C HIS A 130 10.25 6.18 -7.69
N THR A 131 10.45 6.42 -6.39
CA THR A 131 11.69 6.10 -5.68
C THR A 131 11.99 4.61 -5.73
N GLY A 132 10.98 3.74 -5.56
CA GLY A 132 11.18 2.30 -5.73
C GLY A 132 11.72 1.97 -7.12
N ALA A 133 11.13 2.55 -8.17
CA ALA A 133 11.54 2.28 -9.55
C ALA A 133 12.94 2.82 -9.85
N THR A 134 13.26 4.03 -9.35
CA THR A 134 14.59 4.62 -9.46
C THR A 134 15.64 3.79 -8.74
N LEU A 135 15.38 3.35 -7.51
CA LEU A 135 16.31 2.53 -6.73
C LEU A 135 16.54 1.17 -7.41
N ALA A 136 15.48 0.52 -7.89
CA ALA A 136 15.60 -0.71 -8.67
C ALA A 136 16.45 -0.49 -9.94
N LYS A 137 16.26 0.62 -10.63
CA LYS A 137 17.05 0.95 -11.82
C LYS A 137 18.52 1.20 -11.50
N GLN A 138 18.81 1.91 -10.39
CA GLN A 138 20.17 2.15 -9.90
C GLN A 138 20.86 0.85 -9.47
N ALA A 139 20.09 -0.13 -8.98
CA ALA A 139 20.57 -1.47 -8.66
C ALA A 139 20.80 -2.37 -9.89
N GLY A 140 20.70 -1.83 -11.11
CA GLY A 140 20.97 -2.56 -12.35
C GLY A 140 19.79 -3.37 -12.88
N ILE A 141 18.58 -3.24 -12.30
CA ILE A 141 17.41 -3.97 -12.77
C ILE A 141 16.92 -3.39 -14.11
N SER A 142 16.50 -4.29 -15.01
CA SER A 142 16.01 -3.93 -16.33
C SER A 142 14.71 -3.12 -16.26
N LEU A 143 14.46 -2.28 -17.27
CA LEU A 143 13.22 -1.50 -17.33
C LEU A 143 11.99 -2.39 -17.53
N GLU A 144 12.18 -3.53 -18.18
CA GLU A 144 11.18 -4.57 -18.41
C GLU A 144 10.70 -5.15 -17.08
N THR A 145 11.62 -5.59 -16.21
CA THR A 145 11.32 -6.14 -14.89
C THR A 145 10.68 -5.10 -13.97
N ILE A 146 11.19 -3.85 -13.98
CA ILE A 146 10.58 -2.75 -13.23
C ILE A 146 9.15 -2.46 -13.74
N SER A 147 8.95 -2.46 -15.05
CA SER A 147 7.63 -2.22 -15.67
C SER A 147 6.62 -3.33 -15.33
N GLU A 148 7.07 -4.58 -15.28
CA GLU A 148 6.24 -5.71 -14.86
C GLU A 148 5.83 -5.57 -13.39
N ALA A 149 6.79 -5.26 -12.52
CA ALA A 149 6.57 -5.09 -11.08
C ALA A 149 5.73 -3.85 -10.70
N LEU A 150 5.72 -2.80 -11.51
CA LEU A 150 4.86 -1.62 -11.31
C LEU A 150 3.41 -1.83 -11.74
N THR A 151 3.10 -2.93 -12.45
CA THR A 151 1.82 -3.22 -13.12
C THR A 151 1.34 -2.11 -14.04
N HIS A 152 1.62 -2.21 -15.35
CA HIS A 152 1.01 -1.51 -16.50
C HIS A 152 0.15 -0.26 -16.20
N SER A 153 0.68 0.73 -15.47
CA SER A 153 -0.08 1.92 -15.12
C SER A 153 0.06 3.02 -16.17
N ASP A 154 1.08 2.95 -17.03
CA ASP A 154 1.45 4.06 -17.93
C ASP A 154 1.96 3.65 -19.32
N LYS A 155 1.83 2.37 -19.72
CA LYS A 155 1.93 2.04 -21.16
C LYS A 155 0.51 2.11 -21.73
N GLU A 156 0.18 3.24 -22.34
CA GLU A 156 -0.90 3.25 -23.33
C GLU A 156 -0.63 2.18 -24.40
N ILE A 157 -1.72 1.74 -25.03
CA ILE A 157 -1.83 0.79 -26.14
C ILE A 157 -2.22 -0.63 -25.69
N THR A 158 -3.54 -0.80 -25.65
CA THR A 158 -4.30 -2.01 -26.01
C THR A 158 -4.07 -3.27 -25.17
N LYS A 159 -4.75 -3.37 -24.03
CA LYS A 159 -5.18 -4.68 -23.49
C LYS A 159 -6.69 -4.79 -23.60
N THR A 160 -7.11 -5.58 -24.59
CA THR A 160 -8.45 -6.13 -24.75
C THR A 160 -9.02 -6.53 -23.39
N TYR A 161 -10.30 -6.20 -23.18
CA TYR A 161 -11.08 -6.51 -21.99
C TYR A 161 -11.04 -8.01 -21.65
N VAL A 162 -10.06 -8.41 -20.86
CA VAL A 162 -10.09 -9.67 -20.12
C VAL A 162 -9.91 -9.29 -18.66
N ASN A 163 -10.96 -9.53 -17.87
CA ASN A 163 -11.04 -9.19 -16.46
C ASN A 163 -10.21 -10.20 -15.62
N THR A 164 -8.97 -10.46 -16.03
CA THR A 164 -8.05 -11.38 -15.36
C THR A 164 -7.23 -10.63 -14.31
N LYS A 165 -7.05 -11.27 -13.16
CA LYS A 165 -6.24 -10.77 -12.04
C LYS A 165 -4.77 -10.75 -12.48
N ASP A 166 -4.15 -9.57 -12.48
CA ASP A 166 -2.70 -9.47 -12.71
C ASP A 166 -1.97 -9.96 -11.45
N THR A 167 -0.90 -10.74 -11.61
CA THR A 167 -0.08 -11.22 -10.48
C THR A 167 1.32 -10.62 -10.55
N VAL A 168 1.75 -10.01 -9.45
CA VAL A 168 3.09 -9.45 -9.28
C VAL A 168 3.86 -10.32 -8.29
N ASN A 169 4.83 -11.07 -8.81
CA ASN A 169 5.65 -11.99 -8.02
C ASN A 169 6.68 -11.28 -7.14
N GLN A 170 7.19 -10.13 -7.61
CA GLN A 170 8.09 -9.31 -6.83
C GLN A 170 7.77 -7.84 -7.10
N THR A 171 7.60 -7.07 -6.03
CA THR A 171 7.24 -5.66 -6.14
C THR A 171 8.47 -4.80 -6.31
N VAL A 172 8.31 -3.64 -6.94
CA VAL A 172 9.41 -2.68 -7.08
C VAL A 172 9.93 -2.19 -5.72
N GLY A 173 9.05 -2.04 -4.74
CA GLY A 173 9.45 -1.69 -3.38
C GLY A 173 10.30 -2.77 -2.70
N ASP A 174 10.00 -4.06 -2.94
CA ASP A 174 10.84 -5.15 -2.44
C ASP A 174 12.22 -5.16 -3.13
N ILE A 175 12.25 -5.08 -4.46
CA ILE A 175 13.52 -5.00 -5.22
C ILE A 175 14.40 -3.86 -4.71
N ALA A 176 13.82 -2.66 -4.54
CA ALA A 176 14.52 -1.51 -4.00
C ALA A 176 15.01 -1.74 -2.56
N PHE A 177 14.18 -2.31 -1.70
CA PHE A 177 14.53 -2.61 -0.32
C PHE A 177 15.70 -3.59 -0.20
N ARG A 178 15.70 -4.66 -1.02
CA ARG A 178 16.81 -5.63 -1.06
C ARG A 178 18.11 -4.99 -1.55
N SER A 179 18.02 -4.09 -2.51
CA SER A 179 19.18 -3.38 -3.06
C SER A 179 19.83 -2.41 -2.07
N LEU A 180 19.07 -1.92 -1.07
CA LEU A 180 19.59 -1.06 -0.01
C LEU A 180 20.22 -1.82 1.17
N LYS A 181 19.94 -3.12 1.29
CA LYS A 181 20.50 -3.98 2.36
C LYS A 181 21.86 -4.59 1.99
N ASN A 182 22.23 -4.54 0.72
CA ASN A 182 23.54 -4.95 0.22
C ASN A 182 24.50 -3.77 0.23
#